data_AF-A0A7C7BVV4-F1
#
_entry.id   AF-A0A7C7BVV4-F1
#
_cell.length_a   1.000
_cell.length_b   1.000
_cell.length_c   1.000
_cell.angle_alpha   90.00
_cell.angle_beta   90.00
_cell.angle_gamma   90.00
#
_symmetry.space_group_name_H-M   'P 1'
#
loop_
_entity.id
_entity.type
_entity.pdbx_description
1 polymer ?
#
loop_
_entity_poly.entity_id
_entity_poly.type
_entity_poly.pdbx_seq_one_letter_code
_entity_poly.pdbx_strand_id
1 'polypeptide(L)'
;MMGFFNRNKKEKVAGGNRRLTADQKTARKDADELATKAAEAATLAAAEKAQKIRELSSNIQSKDRQERAKKRRTERAKRNNTGKFLRDILSGRFLTGDGITSHIPYLLFVSGIFLIYISLGYQFESIEREKMKTEQRLEEVTSEYKTLRSELESILQQSRVERATADLGLEQPMGPPILLKVDAE
;
A
#
# COMPACT_ATOMS: atom_id res chain seq x y z
N MET A 1 50.22 10.88 2.19
CA MET A 1 50.77 9.69 1.47
C MET A 1 50.96 10.10 0.03
N MET A 2 52.11 10.69 -0.34
CA MET A 2 53.36 10.00 -0.73
C MET A 2 53.11 8.90 -1.78
N GLY A 3 53.48 9.20 -3.03
CA GLY A 3 53.27 8.37 -4.23
C GLY A 3 54.33 7.30 -4.42
N PHE A 4 54.48 6.77 -5.64
CA PHE A 4 55.74 6.25 -6.18
C PHE A 4 55.65 5.98 -7.69
N PHE A 5 56.66 6.50 -8.38
CA PHE A 5 57.10 6.23 -9.75
C PHE A 5 57.43 4.74 -9.93
N ASN A 6 57.30 4.19 -11.15
CA ASN A 6 58.30 3.23 -11.61
C ASN A 6 58.56 3.29 -13.12
N ARG A 7 59.85 3.35 -13.48
CA ARG A 7 60.42 3.30 -14.83
C ARG A 7 60.79 1.86 -15.18
N ASN A 8 60.65 1.46 -16.43
CA ASN A 8 61.55 0.52 -17.14
C ASN A 8 61.01 0.31 -18.57
N LYS A 9 61.78 0.17 -19.63
CA LYS A 9 63.20 0.39 -19.95
C LYS A 9 63.17 0.49 -21.48
N LYS A 10 63.47 1.66 -22.06
CA LYS A 10 63.49 1.82 -23.52
C LYS A 10 64.74 1.11 -24.05
N GLU A 11 64.57 -0.06 -24.68
CA GLU A 11 65.57 -0.59 -25.60
C GLU A 11 65.48 0.19 -26.92
N LYS A 12 66.60 0.80 -27.31
CA LYS A 12 66.79 1.40 -28.62
C LYS A 12 66.99 0.26 -29.62
N VAL A 13 65.97 -0.04 -30.44
CA VAL A 13 66.17 -0.86 -31.64
C VAL A 13 66.61 0.07 -32.77
N ALA A 14 67.84 -0.12 -33.23
CA ALA A 14 68.44 0.62 -34.32
C ALA A 14 67.59 0.49 -35.60
N GLY A 15 67.00 1.60 -36.05
CA GLY A 15 66.35 1.73 -37.34
C GLY A 15 67.40 1.78 -38.45
N GLY A 16 67.91 0.61 -38.83
CA GLY A 16 68.73 0.45 -40.02
C GLY A 16 67.85 0.22 -41.25
N ASN A 17 68.10 0.96 -42.33
CA ASN A 17 67.55 0.70 -43.65
C ASN A 17 68.10 -0.63 -44.20
N ARG A 18 67.60 -1.75 -43.69
CA ARG A 18 67.81 -3.07 -44.30
C ARG A 18 66.85 -3.20 -45.47
N ARG A 19 67.38 -3.30 -46.69
CA ARG A 19 66.59 -3.70 -47.86
C ARG A 19 66.04 -5.11 -47.60
N LEU A 20 64.72 -5.25 -47.68
CA LEU A 20 64.02 -6.53 -47.53
C LEU A 20 64.56 -7.53 -48.56
N THR A 21 64.94 -8.72 -48.10
CA THR A 21 65.35 -9.85 -48.95
C THR A 21 64.17 -10.33 -49.80
N ALA A 22 64.43 -11.00 -50.94
CA ALA A 22 63.37 -11.45 -51.86
C ALA A 22 62.29 -12.30 -51.16
N ASP A 23 62.72 -13.16 -50.24
CA ASP A 23 61.83 -14.03 -49.45
C ASP A 23 60.92 -13.27 -48.48
N GLN A 24 61.36 -12.09 -47.99
CA GLN A 24 60.52 -11.26 -47.13
C GLN A 24 59.41 -10.52 -47.90
N LYS A 25 59.56 -10.35 -49.21
CA LYS A 25 58.55 -9.69 -50.06
C LYS A 25 57.46 -10.66 -50.51
N THR A 26 57.80 -11.91 -50.82
CA THR A 26 56.83 -12.97 -51.15
C THR A 26 55.99 -13.32 -49.95
N ALA A 27 56.62 -13.53 -48.78
CA ALA A 27 55.92 -13.78 -47.52
C ALA A 27 54.93 -12.65 -47.13
N ARG A 28 55.23 -11.40 -47.50
CA ARG A 28 54.29 -10.28 -47.29
C ARG A 28 53.11 -10.29 -48.25
N LYS A 29 53.33 -10.56 -49.54
CA LYS A 29 52.24 -10.65 -50.52
C LYS A 29 51.28 -11.80 -50.20
N ASP A 30 51.82 -12.96 -49.82
CA ASP A 30 51.02 -14.10 -49.40
C ASP A 30 50.24 -13.78 -48.11
N ALA A 31 50.86 -13.04 -47.19
CA ALA A 31 50.18 -12.56 -45.98
C ALA A 31 49.07 -11.54 -46.29
N ASP A 32 49.29 -10.62 -47.23
CA ASP A 32 48.29 -9.63 -47.64
C ASP A 32 47.11 -10.29 -48.38
N GLU A 33 47.35 -11.27 -49.24
CA GLU A 33 46.30 -12.06 -49.92
C GLU A 33 45.52 -12.96 -48.94
N LEU A 34 46.20 -13.54 -47.96
CA LEU A 34 45.54 -14.27 -46.87
C LEU A 34 44.70 -13.32 -46.01
N ALA A 35 45.17 -12.09 -45.78
CA ALA A 35 44.45 -11.08 -45.01
C ALA A 35 43.20 -10.57 -45.75
N THR A 36 43.26 -10.32 -47.06
CA THR A 36 42.08 -9.89 -47.84
C THR A 36 41.03 -10.99 -47.93
N LYS A 37 41.45 -12.24 -48.19
CA LYS A 37 40.53 -13.40 -48.17
C LYS A 37 39.92 -13.64 -46.79
N ALA A 38 40.70 -13.46 -45.72
CA ALA A 38 40.20 -13.54 -44.36
C ALA A 38 39.23 -12.39 -44.03
N ALA A 39 39.48 -11.17 -44.54
CA ALA A 39 38.60 -10.03 -44.36
C ALA A 39 37.26 -10.20 -45.11
N GLU A 40 37.27 -10.69 -46.34
CA GLU A 40 36.07 -11.00 -47.12
C GLU A 40 35.26 -12.16 -46.52
N ALA A 41 35.94 -13.20 -46.05
CA ALA A 41 35.29 -14.28 -45.31
C ALA A 41 34.66 -13.77 -43.99
N ALA A 42 35.31 -12.83 -43.30
CA ALA A 42 34.78 -12.21 -42.09
C ALA A 42 33.56 -11.31 -42.37
N THR A 43 33.53 -10.56 -43.47
CA THR A 43 32.37 -9.72 -43.84
C THR A 43 31.17 -10.55 -44.28
N LEU A 44 31.38 -11.64 -45.03
CA LEU A 44 30.31 -12.59 -45.40
C LEU A 44 29.76 -13.32 -44.16
N ALA A 45 30.64 -13.79 -43.27
CA ALA A 45 30.21 -14.40 -42.01
C ALA A 45 29.48 -13.42 -41.09
N ALA A 46 29.85 -12.13 -41.10
CA ALA A 46 29.14 -11.07 -40.38
C ALA A 46 27.76 -10.78 -41.00
N ALA A 47 27.65 -10.77 -42.33
CA ALA A 47 26.40 -10.56 -43.05
C ALA A 47 25.39 -11.70 -42.82
N GLU A 48 25.84 -12.96 -42.83
CA GLU A 48 24.99 -14.11 -42.52
C GLU A 48 24.48 -14.10 -41.07
N LYS A 49 25.34 -13.71 -40.12
CA LYS A 49 24.93 -13.52 -38.71
C LYS A 49 23.91 -12.39 -38.59
N ALA A 50 24.11 -11.28 -39.30
CA ALA A 50 23.17 -10.16 -39.31
C ALA A 50 21.81 -10.55 -39.90
N GLN A 51 21.77 -11.35 -40.97
CA GLN A 51 20.53 -11.86 -41.56
C GLN A 51 19.79 -12.80 -40.61
N LYS A 52 20.51 -13.76 -39.98
CA LYS A 52 19.93 -14.66 -38.97
C LYS A 52 19.35 -13.90 -37.78
N ILE A 53 20.03 -12.87 -37.28
CA ILE A 53 19.52 -12.02 -36.20
C ILE A 53 18.25 -11.27 -36.63
N ARG A 54 18.17 -10.79 -37.88
CA ARG A 54 17.00 -10.11 -38.42
C ARG A 54 15.80 -11.04 -38.58
N GLU A 55 16.00 -12.28 -39.04
CA GLU A 55 14.95 -13.29 -39.16
C GLU A 55 14.47 -13.80 -37.80
N LEU A 56 15.38 -14.00 -36.85
CA LEU A 56 15.02 -14.31 -35.47
C LEU A 56 14.21 -13.17 -34.86
N SER A 57 14.62 -11.92 -35.09
CA SER A 57 13.90 -10.72 -34.62
C SER A 57 12.50 -10.59 -35.25
N SER A 58 12.35 -10.87 -36.56
CA SER A 58 11.05 -10.81 -37.23
C SER A 58 10.10 -11.93 -36.76
N ASN A 59 10.62 -13.13 -36.50
CA ASN A 59 9.86 -14.24 -35.92
C ASN A 59 9.47 -14.00 -34.45
N ILE A 60 10.34 -13.36 -33.66
CA ILE A 60 10.01 -12.95 -32.29
C ILE A 60 8.90 -11.90 -32.33
N GLN A 61 9.01 -10.89 -33.22
CA GLN A 61 7.99 -9.86 -33.35
C GLN A 61 6.64 -10.41 -33.83
N SER A 62 6.63 -11.38 -34.75
CA SER A 62 5.39 -12.01 -35.23
C SER A 62 4.75 -12.89 -34.17
N LYS A 63 5.54 -13.66 -33.40
CA LYS A 63 5.07 -14.44 -32.24
C LYS A 63 4.49 -13.52 -31.16
N ASP A 64 5.18 -12.44 -30.82
CA ASP A 64 4.69 -11.44 -29.85
C ASP A 64 3.38 -10.79 -30.29
N ARG A 65 3.25 -10.45 -31.57
CA ARG A 65 1.99 -9.91 -32.13
C ARG A 65 0.86 -10.94 -32.06
N GLN A 66 1.13 -12.20 -32.37
CA GLN A 66 0.14 -13.27 -32.29
C GLN A 66 -0.28 -13.56 -30.85
N GLU A 67 0.67 -13.58 -29.91
CA GLU A 67 0.37 -13.75 -28.48
C GLU A 67 -0.43 -12.56 -27.93
N ARG A 68 -0.04 -11.33 -28.26
CA ARG A 68 -0.79 -10.13 -27.86
C ARG A 68 -2.18 -10.11 -28.46
N ALA A 69 -2.35 -10.55 -29.71
CA ALA A 69 -3.67 -10.67 -30.35
C ALA A 69 -4.54 -11.76 -29.69
N LYS A 70 -3.97 -12.92 -29.35
CA LYS A 70 -4.65 -14.00 -28.61
C LYS A 70 -5.03 -13.56 -27.20
N LYS A 71 -4.11 -12.95 -26.44
CA LYS A 71 -4.36 -12.37 -25.11
C LYS A 71 -5.47 -11.31 -25.16
N ARG A 72 -5.46 -10.40 -26.13
CA ARG A 72 -6.53 -9.40 -26.30
C ARG A 72 -7.89 -10.02 -26.64
N ARG A 73 -7.92 -11.11 -27.43
CA ARG A 73 -9.15 -11.84 -27.73
C ARG A 73 -9.70 -12.57 -26.51
N THR A 74 -8.86 -13.24 -25.73
CA THR A 74 -9.28 -13.92 -24.49
C THR A 74 -9.78 -12.93 -23.44
N GLU A 75 -9.13 -11.76 -23.31
CA GLU A 75 -9.59 -10.72 -22.37
C GLU A 75 -10.93 -10.09 -22.82
N ARG A 76 -11.12 -9.83 -24.12
CA ARG A 76 -12.42 -9.38 -24.65
C ARG A 76 -13.52 -10.44 -24.49
N ALA A 77 -13.17 -11.72 -24.68
CA ALA A 77 -14.06 -12.87 -24.49
C ALA A 77 -14.36 -13.16 -23.00
N LYS A 78 -13.52 -12.74 -22.07
CA LYS A 78 -13.84 -12.77 -20.63
C LYS A 78 -14.78 -11.62 -20.28
N ARG A 79 -14.47 -10.40 -20.73
CA ARG A 79 -15.28 -9.20 -20.44
C ARG A 79 -16.72 -9.30 -20.95
N ASN A 80 -16.92 -9.81 -22.17
CA ASN A 80 -18.27 -10.01 -22.71
C ASN A 80 -19.02 -11.16 -22.01
N ASN A 81 -18.32 -12.21 -21.58
CA ASN A 81 -18.93 -13.33 -20.85
C ASN A 81 -19.33 -12.92 -19.42
N THR A 82 -18.51 -12.13 -18.72
CA THR A 82 -18.87 -11.59 -17.40
C THR A 82 -20.08 -10.65 -17.48
N GLY A 83 -20.11 -9.75 -18.47
CA GLY A 83 -21.26 -8.86 -18.69
C GLY A 83 -22.54 -9.62 -19.06
N LYS A 84 -22.43 -10.68 -19.88
CA LYS A 84 -23.55 -11.56 -20.20
C LYS A 84 -24.05 -12.31 -18.97
N PHE A 85 -23.15 -12.83 -18.14
CA PHE A 85 -23.50 -13.52 -16.89
C PHE A 85 -24.22 -12.60 -15.89
N LEU A 86 -23.73 -11.37 -15.69
CA LEU A 86 -24.41 -10.39 -14.84
C LEU A 86 -25.82 -10.06 -15.36
N ARG A 87 -25.98 -9.92 -16.69
CA ARG A 87 -27.28 -9.70 -17.33
C ARG A 87 -28.20 -10.92 -17.20
N ASP A 88 -27.66 -12.13 -17.32
CA ASP A 88 -28.42 -13.38 -17.21
C ASP A 88 -28.89 -13.64 -15.76
N ILE A 89 -28.12 -13.16 -14.76
CA ILE A 89 -28.55 -13.11 -13.35
C ILE A 89 -29.64 -12.05 -13.15
N LEU A 90 -29.43 -10.81 -13.62
CA LEU A 90 -30.38 -9.72 -13.45
C LEU A 90 -31.72 -9.99 -14.15
N SER A 91 -31.68 -10.65 -15.31
CA SER A 91 -32.87 -11.05 -16.07
C SER A 91 -33.56 -12.31 -15.52
N GLY A 92 -33.04 -12.90 -14.45
CA GLY A 92 -33.64 -14.06 -13.79
C GLY A 92 -33.49 -15.38 -14.55
N ARG A 93 -32.85 -15.39 -15.72
CA ARG A 93 -32.61 -16.61 -16.52
C ARG A 93 -31.74 -17.63 -15.78
N PHE A 94 -30.88 -17.16 -14.88
CA PHE A 94 -30.11 -18.03 -13.98
C PHE A 94 -30.98 -18.78 -12.97
N LEU A 95 -32.08 -18.18 -12.48
CA LEU A 95 -32.98 -18.79 -11.49
C LEU A 95 -33.89 -19.88 -12.09
N THR A 96 -34.14 -19.82 -13.40
CA THR A 96 -35.00 -20.75 -14.13
C THR A 96 -34.28 -22.01 -14.62
N GLY A 97 -32.99 -22.19 -14.29
CA GLY A 97 -32.28 -23.42 -14.63
C GLY A 97 -32.80 -24.60 -13.81
N ASP A 98 -32.95 -25.77 -14.46
CA ASP A 98 -33.63 -26.97 -13.94
C ASP A 98 -33.17 -27.46 -12.54
N GLY A 99 -32.00 -27.02 -12.05
CA GLY A 99 -31.49 -27.36 -10.71
C GLY A 99 -31.57 -26.25 -9.64
N ILE A 100 -31.65 -24.97 -10.04
CA ILE A 100 -31.61 -23.83 -9.09
C ILE A 100 -33.02 -23.43 -8.65
N THR A 101 -34.03 -23.68 -9.48
CA THR A 101 -35.43 -23.34 -9.18
C THR A 101 -35.93 -23.99 -7.89
N SER A 102 -35.48 -25.21 -7.56
CA SER A 102 -35.86 -25.90 -6.32
C SER A 102 -35.32 -25.25 -5.03
N HIS A 103 -34.29 -24.40 -5.13
CA HIS A 103 -33.64 -23.74 -4.00
C HIS A 103 -33.90 -22.23 -3.95
N ILE A 104 -34.80 -21.69 -4.80
CA ILE A 104 -35.18 -20.28 -4.82
C ILE A 104 -35.57 -19.75 -3.42
N PRO A 105 -36.40 -20.46 -2.62
CA PRO A 105 -36.78 -19.97 -1.29
C PRO A 105 -35.60 -19.78 -0.34
N TYR A 106 -34.61 -20.68 -0.39
CA TYR A 106 -33.39 -20.58 0.42
C TYR A 106 -32.52 -19.40 -0.02
N LEU A 107 -32.41 -19.17 -1.33
CA LEU A 107 -31.63 -18.07 -1.88
C LEU A 107 -32.26 -16.70 -1.53
N LEU A 108 -33.58 -16.62 -1.56
CA LEU A 108 -34.32 -15.46 -1.06
C LEU A 108 -34.14 -15.24 0.43
N PHE A 109 -34.13 -16.30 1.23
CA PHE A 109 -33.86 -16.20 2.67
C PHE A 109 -32.48 -15.61 2.96
N VAL A 110 -31.43 -16.10 2.29
CA VAL A 110 -30.06 -15.57 2.43
C VAL A 110 -29.98 -14.13 1.93
N SER A 111 -30.61 -13.82 0.79
CA SER A 111 -30.67 -12.44 0.28
C SER A 111 -31.40 -11.51 1.25
N GLY A 112 -32.45 -11.97 1.91
CA GLY A 112 -33.17 -11.22 2.94
C GLY A 112 -32.27 -10.91 4.14
N ILE A 113 -31.56 -11.93 4.65
CA ILE A 113 -30.56 -11.74 5.71
C ILE A 113 -29.47 -10.76 5.27
N PHE A 114 -29.03 -10.84 4.03
CA PHE A 114 -28.00 -9.95 3.49
C PHE A 114 -28.46 -8.48 3.47
N LEU A 115 -29.71 -8.21 3.08
CA LEU A 115 -30.28 -6.86 3.15
C LEU A 115 -30.40 -6.37 4.60
N ILE A 116 -30.84 -7.23 5.51
CA ILE A 116 -30.90 -6.92 6.95
C ILE A 116 -29.50 -6.61 7.50
N TYR A 117 -28.49 -7.37 7.08
CA TYR A 117 -27.10 -7.16 7.49
C TYR A 117 -26.58 -5.78 7.09
N ILE A 118 -26.81 -5.37 5.83
CA ILE A 118 -26.44 -4.03 5.36
C ILE A 118 -27.20 -2.96 6.16
N SER A 119 -28.50 -3.16 6.37
CA SER A 119 -29.31 -2.24 7.15
C SER A 119 -28.81 -2.09 8.59
N LEU A 120 -28.36 -3.19 9.21
CA LEU A 120 -27.80 -3.17 10.55
C LEU A 120 -26.47 -2.39 10.56
N GLY A 121 -25.63 -2.60 9.55
CA GLY A 121 -24.40 -1.83 9.33
C GLY A 121 -24.63 -0.32 9.28
N TYR A 122 -25.70 0.12 8.61
CA TYR A 122 -26.05 1.54 8.52
C TYR A 122 -26.44 2.15 9.88
N GLN A 123 -27.15 1.39 10.72
CA GLN A 123 -27.58 1.86 12.04
C GLN A 123 -26.41 2.07 13.01
N PHE A 124 -25.31 1.31 12.86
CA PHE A 124 -24.14 1.45 13.72
C PHE A 124 -23.52 2.85 13.65
N GLU A 125 -23.47 3.46 12.46
CA GLU A 125 -22.84 4.77 12.27
C GLU A 125 -23.60 5.89 13.00
N SER A 126 -24.93 5.85 12.99
CA SER A 126 -25.75 6.80 13.76
C SER A 126 -25.59 6.60 15.27
N ILE A 127 -25.57 5.36 15.73
CA ILE A 127 -25.44 5.02 17.15
C ILE A 127 -24.07 5.46 17.68
N GLU A 128 -23.01 5.24 16.92
CA GLU A 128 -21.66 5.64 17.30
C GLU A 128 -21.55 7.16 17.45
N ARG A 129 -22.10 7.94 16.51
CA ARG A 129 -22.13 9.41 16.63
C ARG A 129 -22.93 9.90 17.84
N GLU A 130 -24.07 9.29 18.11
CA GLU A 130 -24.91 9.66 19.25
C GLU A 130 -24.23 9.32 20.58
N LYS A 131 -23.57 8.16 20.64
CA LYS A 131 -22.75 7.76 21.79
C LYS A 131 -21.66 8.79 22.07
N MET A 132 -20.88 9.18 21.07
CA MET A 132 -19.80 10.18 21.25
C MET A 132 -20.34 11.52 21.76
N LYS A 133 -21.47 12.00 21.21
CA LYS A 133 -22.11 13.25 21.70
C LYS A 133 -22.59 13.13 23.14
N THR A 134 -23.14 11.96 23.50
CA THR A 134 -23.66 11.72 24.84
C THR A 134 -22.53 11.61 25.86
N GLU A 135 -21.42 10.95 25.51
CA GLU A 135 -20.22 10.87 26.36
C GLU A 135 -19.63 12.26 26.62
N GLN A 136 -19.52 13.11 25.59
CA GLN A 136 -19.05 14.48 25.76
C GLN A 136 -19.93 15.30 26.70
N ARG A 137 -21.25 15.22 26.54
CA ARG A 137 -22.20 15.90 27.45
C ARG A 137 -22.10 15.39 28.87
N LEU A 138 -21.92 14.08 29.05
CA LEU A 138 -21.75 13.47 30.36
C LEU A 138 -20.45 13.96 31.03
N GLU A 139 -19.36 14.07 30.27
CA GLU A 139 -18.09 14.59 30.75
C GLU A 139 -18.20 16.07 31.16
N GLU A 140 -18.87 16.88 30.35
CA GLU A 140 -19.13 18.29 30.63
C GLU A 140 -19.92 18.47 31.95
N VAL A 141 -21.07 17.80 32.07
CA VAL A 141 -21.90 17.85 33.30
C VAL A 141 -21.13 17.32 34.52
N THR A 142 -20.30 16.29 34.33
CA THR A 142 -19.48 15.75 35.42
C THR A 142 -18.42 16.76 35.87
N SER A 143 -17.84 17.50 34.94
CA SER A 143 -16.87 18.57 35.24
C SER A 143 -17.52 19.72 36.00
N GLU A 144 -18.71 20.16 35.57
CA GLU A 144 -19.50 21.17 36.27
C GLU A 144 -19.85 20.73 37.69
N TYR A 145 -20.36 19.50 37.84
CA TYR A 145 -20.67 18.93 39.16
C TYR A 145 -19.45 18.92 40.08
N LYS A 146 -18.30 18.45 39.59
CA LYS A 146 -17.05 18.42 40.37
C LYS A 146 -16.62 19.82 40.80
N THR A 147 -16.75 20.80 39.91
CA THR A 147 -16.39 22.19 40.17
C THR A 147 -17.29 22.80 41.24
N LEU A 148 -18.61 22.69 41.08
CA LEU A 148 -19.59 23.19 42.04
C LEU A 148 -19.46 22.50 43.40
N ARG A 149 -19.23 21.19 43.39
CA ARG A 149 -19.00 20.41 44.60
C ARG A 149 -17.74 20.88 45.34
N SER A 150 -16.65 21.10 44.63
CA SER A 150 -15.40 21.62 45.19
C SER A 150 -15.58 23.03 45.77
N GLU A 151 -16.34 23.89 45.10
CA GLU A 151 -16.67 25.22 45.60
C GLU A 151 -17.50 25.16 46.90
N LEU A 152 -18.53 24.31 46.92
CA LEU A 152 -19.34 24.08 48.11
C LEU A 152 -18.52 23.51 49.26
N GLU A 153 -17.66 22.53 49.01
CA GLU A 153 -16.76 21.97 50.02
C GLU A 153 -15.78 23.02 50.55
N SER A 154 -15.28 23.91 49.69
CA SER A 154 -14.44 25.04 50.08
C SER A 154 -15.18 25.99 51.03
N ILE A 155 -16.44 26.33 50.73
CA ILE A 155 -17.27 27.19 51.59
C ILE A 155 -17.57 26.50 52.92
N LEU A 156 -17.83 25.18 52.91
CA LEU A 156 -18.11 24.38 54.11
C LEU A 156 -16.89 24.13 55.00
N GLN A 157 -15.68 24.51 54.59
CA GLN A 157 -14.50 24.37 55.44
C GLN A 157 -14.70 25.13 56.75
N GLN A 158 -14.47 24.44 57.87
CA GLN A 158 -14.68 24.98 59.22
C GLN A 158 -14.04 26.36 59.39
N SER A 159 -12.79 26.53 58.96
CA SER A 159 -12.07 27.80 59.03
C SER A 159 -12.67 28.93 58.18
N ARG A 160 -13.34 28.63 57.06
CA ARG A 160 -14.06 29.62 56.26
C ARG A 160 -15.42 29.95 56.85
N VAL A 161 -16.14 28.94 57.36
CA VAL A 161 -17.43 29.12 58.04
C VAL A 161 -17.26 29.97 59.30
N GLU A 162 -16.25 29.69 60.13
CA GLU A 162 -15.91 30.48 61.31
C GLU A 162 -15.68 31.95 60.96
N ARG A 163 -14.87 32.22 59.93
CA ARG A 163 -14.61 33.60 59.47
C ARG A 163 -15.86 34.29 58.93
N ALA A 164 -16.68 33.59 58.17
CA ALA A 164 -17.91 34.14 57.59
C ALA A 164 -19.00 34.41 58.65
N THR A 165 -18.96 33.69 59.76
CA THR A 165 -19.95 33.79 60.85
C THR A 165 -19.45 34.64 62.01
N ALA A 166 -18.19 35.08 62.00
CA ALA A 166 -17.59 35.92 63.03
C ALA A 166 -18.32 37.25 63.24
N ASP A 167 -18.82 37.87 62.16
CA ASP A 167 -19.60 39.11 62.21
C ASP A 167 -20.96 38.93 62.92
N LEU A 168 -21.45 37.69 63.01
CA LEU A 168 -22.68 37.33 63.72
C LEU A 168 -22.40 36.95 65.19
N GLY A 169 -21.14 36.97 65.63
CA GLY A 169 -20.74 36.61 67.00
C GLY A 169 -20.89 35.13 67.34
N LEU A 170 -21.00 34.26 66.33
CA LEU A 170 -21.14 32.81 66.52
C LEU A 170 -19.76 32.13 66.53
N GLU A 171 -19.51 31.28 67.53
CA GLU A 171 -18.27 30.55 67.71
C GLU A 171 -18.43 29.05 67.43
N GLN A 172 -17.33 28.39 67.03
CA GLN A 172 -17.35 26.95 66.79
C GLN A 172 -17.49 26.18 68.12
N PRO A 173 -18.41 25.21 68.22
CA PRO A 173 -18.51 24.37 69.40
C PRO A 173 -17.28 23.44 69.50
N MET A 174 -16.45 23.66 70.51
CA MET A 174 -15.23 22.87 70.79
C MET A 174 -15.50 21.61 71.63
N GLY A 175 -16.74 21.43 72.10
CA GLY A 175 -17.14 20.33 72.98
C GLY A 175 -18.37 19.58 72.46
N PRO A 176 -18.65 18.39 73.01
CA PRO A 176 -19.80 17.59 72.60
C PRO A 176 -21.14 18.28 72.96
N PRO A 177 -22.21 18.06 72.17
CA PRO A 177 -23.52 18.65 72.43
C PRO A 177 -24.13 18.11 73.72
N ILE A 178 -24.75 18.99 74.50
CA ILE A 178 -25.43 18.64 75.74
C ILE A 178 -26.84 18.15 75.40
N LEU A 179 -27.14 16.89 75.74
CA LEU A 179 -28.46 16.32 75.59
C LEU A 179 -29.38 16.87 76.69
N LEU A 180 -30.37 17.67 76.31
CA LEU A 180 -31.43 18.11 77.22
C LEU A 180 -32.47 16.99 77.36
N LYS A 181 -32.73 16.53 78.60
CA LYS A 181 -33.87 15.66 78.88
C LYS A 181 -35.11 16.52 78.98
N VAL A 182 -36.11 16.26 78.14
CA VAL A 182 -37.44 16.86 78.28
C VAL A 182 -38.15 16.07 79.36
N ASP A 183 -38.35 16.69 80.52
CA ASP A 183 -39.28 16.16 81.51
C ASP A 183 -40.69 16.38 80.93
N ALA A 184 -41.32 15.28 80.52
CA ALA A 184 -42.73 15.29 80.14
C ALA A 184 -43.54 15.59 81.41
N GLU A 185 -44.17 16.77 81.46
CA GLU A 185 -45.27 17.05 82.40
C GLU A 185 -46.43 16.06 82.21
#